data_AF-A0A1Q5JKQ4-F1
#
_entry.id   AF-A0A1Q5JKQ4-F1
#
_cell.length_a   1.000
_cell.length_b   1.000
_cell.length_c   1.000
_cell.angle_alpha   90.00
_cell.angle_beta   90.00
_cell.angle_gamma   90.00
#
_symmetry.space_group_name_H-M   'P 1'
#
loop_
_entity.id
_entity.type
_entity.pdbx_description
1 polymer ?
#
loop_
_entity_poly.entity_id
_entity_poly.type
_entity_poly.pdbx_seq_one_letter_code
_entity_poly.pdbx_strand_id
1 'polypeptide(L)'
;MPGPVLRIMGHELRIMTSLVRWAARRPQGVDGADAVFPHARDQAALMYGFAFVCLVETVGMSYLLADWPLVHAVVLVLDVYTVLFVLGLHAAAVTRPHTLTGNVLRLRQAAHVDVRVPVDLIASVRHELLFTHEKAEGELDLAVGSQTSVTIELSEPVDVPRLLGAPRPVRVLRVHADDPRALLDRLRRLTRERTAPSPPQGPPPSV
;
A
#
# COMPACT_ATOMS: atom_id res chain seq x y z
N MET A 1 27.78 8.51 -8.61
CA MET A 1 26.30 8.70 -8.59
C MET A 1 25.70 7.95 -7.40
N PRO A 2 25.66 8.52 -6.17
CA PRO A 2 25.22 7.80 -4.97
C PRO A 2 23.68 7.69 -4.80
N GLY A 3 22.90 8.44 -5.59
CA GLY A 3 21.45 8.53 -5.45
C GLY A 3 20.67 7.22 -5.53
N PRO A 4 20.95 6.30 -6.48
CA PRO A 4 20.23 5.03 -6.59
C PRO A 4 20.49 4.09 -5.41
N VAL A 5 21.75 3.97 -4.98
CA VAL A 5 22.16 3.08 -3.88
C VAL A 5 21.53 3.52 -2.55
N LEU A 6 21.57 4.82 -2.24
CA LEU A 6 20.93 5.38 -1.04
C LEU A 6 19.41 5.10 -1.01
N ARG A 7 18.73 5.11 -2.17
CA ARG A 7 17.30 4.81 -2.24
C ARG A 7 17.00 3.32 -2.06
N ILE A 8 17.86 2.43 -2.56
CA ILE A 8 17.75 0.98 -2.33
C ILE A 8 17.96 0.68 -0.85
N MET A 9 19.01 1.20 -0.23
CA MET A 9 19.26 1.03 1.20
C MET A 9 18.11 1.61 2.05
N GLY A 10 17.60 2.79 1.68
CA GLY A 10 16.44 3.39 2.35
C GLY A 10 15.14 2.61 2.13
N HIS A 11 15.03 1.85 1.04
CA HIS A 11 13.90 0.95 0.82
C HIS A 11 14.01 -0.30 1.70
N GLU A 12 15.19 -0.92 1.73
CA GLU A 12 15.48 -2.10 2.54
C GLU A 12 15.31 -1.80 4.04
N LEU A 13 15.82 -0.65 4.51
CA LEU A 13 15.61 -0.19 5.87
C LEU A 13 14.12 0.03 6.18
N ARG A 14 13.32 0.51 5.22
CA ARG A 14 11.86 0.65 5.39
C ARG A 14 11.17 -0.70 5.50
N ILE A 15 11.62 -1.72 4.78
CA ILE A 15 11.14 -3.09 4.91
C ILE A 15 11.46 -3.61 6.31
N MET A 16 12.72 -3.56 6.72
CA MET A 16 13.17 -4.11 8.02
C MET A 16 12.51 -3.39 9.20
N THR A 17 12.38 -2.06 9.15
CA THR A 17 11.64 -1.31 10.18
C THR A 17 10.15 -1.64 10.20
N SER A 18 9.55 -1.97 9.05
CA SER A 18 8.15 -2.40 9.00
C SER A 18 7.98 -3.81 9.60
N LEU A 19 8.96 -4.70 9.41
CA LEU A 19 9.00 -6.01 10.08
C LEU A 19 9.05 -5.86 11.61
N VAL A 20 9.94 -5.00 12.11
CA VAL A 20 10.03 -4.70 13.55
C VAL A 20 8.72 -4.12 14.10
N ARG A 21 8.09 -3.20 13.36
CA ARG A 21 6.80 -2.63 13.76
C ARG A 21 5.66 -3.64 13.76
N TRP A 22 5.65 -4.56 12.80
CA TRP A 22 4.68 -5.64 12.74
C TRP A 22 4.84 -6.59 13.92
N ALA A 23 6.09 -6.99 14.24
CA ALA A 23 6.40 -7.75 15.44
C ALA A 23 5.98 -7.03 16.73
N ALA A 24 6.20 -5.71 16.79
CA ALA A 24 5.76 -4.84 17.90
C ALA A 24 4.26 -4.50 17.88
N ARG A 25 3.50 -4.98 16.88
CA ARG A 25 2.07 -4.68 16.66
C ARG A 25 1.73 -3.18 16.63
N ARG A 26 2.62 -2.37 16.05
CA ARG A 26 2.46 -0.90 15.95
C ARG A 26 2.24 -0.44 14.51
N PRO A 27 0.98 -0.36 14.05
CA PRO A 27 0.68 0.15 12.71
C PRO A 27 1.00 1.64 12.60
N GLN A 28 1.42 2.07 11.40
CA GLN A 28 1.89 3.44 11.17
C GLN A 28 0.76 4.36 10.68
N GLY A 29 0.56 5.47 11.38
CA GLY A 29 -0.36 6.53 10.96
C GLY A 29 -1.83 6.17 11.09
N VAL A 30 -2.13 5.26 12.02
CA VAL A 30 -3.50 4.92 12.45
C VAL A 30 -3.96 5.86 13.57
N ASP A 31 -3.03 6.37 14.38
CA ASP A 31 -3.32 7.33 15.43
C ASP A 31 -3.88 8.63 14.84
N GLY A 32 -5.17 8.90 15.10
CA GLY A 32 -5.90 10.07 14.57
C GLY A 32 -6.52 9.87 13.18
N ALA A 33 -6.60 8.65 12.65
CA ALA A 33 -7.36 8.36 11.43
C ALA A 33 -8.85 8.19 11.73
N ASP A 34 -9.71 8.83 10.92
CA ASP A 34 -11.17 8.70 11.01
C ASP A 34 -11.65 7.33 10.49
N ALA A 35 -10.91 6.75 9.55
CA ALA A 35 -11.14 5.40 9.05
C ALA A 35 -9.83 4.76 8.57
N VAL A 36 -9.76 3.44 8.72
CA VAL A 36 -8.61 2.61 8.34
C VAL A 36 -9.09 1.50 7.42
N PHE A 37 -8.45 1.33 6.27
CA PHE A 37 -8.75 0.29 5.29
C PHE A 37 -7.51 -0.57 5.03
N PRO A 38 -7.41 -1.73 5.70
CA PRO A 38 -6.41 -2.74 5.42
C PRO A 38 -6.48 -3.24 3.96
N HIS A 39 -5.36 -3.70 3.43
CA HIS A 39 -5.24 -4.18 2.05
C HIS A 39 -4.33 -5.39 1.89
N ALA A 40 -3.80 -5.92 3.00
CA ALA A 40 -2.68 -6.86 2.96
C ALA A 40 -3.14 -8.33 3.08
N ARG A 41 -4.43 -8.57 3.33
CA ARG A 41 -4.93 -9.91 3.60
C ARG A 41 -4.78 -10.83 2.40
N ASP A 42 -5.07 -10.31 1.21
CA ASP A 42 -5.13 -11.14 0.01
C ASP A 42 -3.73 -11.52 -0.52
N GLN A 43 -2.67 -10.76 -0.19
CA GLN A 43 -1.30 -11.19 -0.48
C GLN A 43 -0.73 -12.16 0.57
N ALA A 44 -1.38 -12.34 1.74
CA ALA A 44 -0.80 -13.06 2.87
C ALA A 44 -0.50 -14.52 2.51
N ALA A 45 -1.43 -15.21 1.85
CA ALA A 45 -1.25 -16.61 1.45
C ALA A 45 -0.04 -16.79 0.51
N LEU A 46 0.12 -15.90 -0.47
CA LEU A 46 1.25 -15.91 -1.38
C LEU A 46 2.58 -15.68 -0.64
N MET A 47 2.61 -14.71 0.29
CA MET A 47 3.82 -14.40 1.06
C MET A 47 4.21 -15.54 2.01
N TYR A 48 3.24 -16.18 2.67
CA TYR A 48 3.49 -17.38 3.48
C TYR A 48 3.92 -18.58 2.64
N GLY A 49 3.37 -18.73 1.43
CA GLY A 49 3.82 -19.72 0.46
C GLY A 49 5.29 -19.55 0.09
N PHE A 50 5.73 -18.32 -0.23
CA PHE A 50 7.15 -18.05 -0.50
C PHE A 50 8.03 -18.32 0.72
N ALA A 51 7.63 -17.87 1.91
CA ALA A 51 8.39 -18.14 3.12
C ALA A 51 8.54 -19.65 3.37
N PHE A 52 7.48 -20.44 3.15
CA PHE A 52 7.52 -21.89 3.26
C PHE A 52 8.48 -22.53 2.26
N VAL A 53 8.43 -22.14 0.98
CA VAL A 53 9.32 -22.66 -0.06
C VAL A 53 10.78 -22.34 0.27
N CYS A 54 11.08 -21.12 0.71
CA CYS A 54 12.42 -20.76 1.16
C CYS A 54 12.90 -21.65 2.31
N LEU A 55 12.05 -21.96 3.29
CA LEU A 55 12.42 -22.85 4.40
C LEU A 55 12.72 -24.28 3.92
N VAL A 56 11.92 -24.82 2.99
CA VAL A 56 12.16 -26.13 2.39
C VAL A 56 13.47 -26.14 1.60
N GLU A 57 13.72 -25.09 0.83
CA GLU A 57 14.97 -24.89 0.09
C GLU A 57 16.17 -24.86 1.03
N THR A 58 16.11 -24.12 2.15
CA THR A 58 17.19 -24.07 3.15
C THR A 58 17.52 -25.45 3.71
N VAL A 59 16.50 -26.28 4.00
CA VAL A 59 16.72 -27.65 4.47
C VAL A 59 17.41 -28.50 3.40
N GLY A 60 16.97 -28.38 2.14
CA GLY A 60 17.59 -29.07 1.01
C GLY A 60 19.04 -28.66 0.79
N MET A 61 19.33 -27.35 0.81
CA MET A 61 20.68 -26.80 0.68
C MET A 61 21.58 -27.22 1.85
N SER A 62 21.05 -27.23 3.08
CA SER A 62 21.80 -27.70 4.24
C SER A 62 22.28 -29.15 4.09
N TYR A 63 21.47 -30.02 3.46
CA TYR A 63 21.88 -31.40 3.19
C TYR A 63 22.89 -31.49 2.04
N LEU A 64 22.64 -30.76 0.95
CA LEU A 64 23.51 -30.77 -0.23
C LEU A 64 24.91 -30.20 0.05
N LEU A 65 24.99 -29.20 0.95
CA LEU A 65 26.23 -28.51 1.29
C LEU A 65 26.88 -29.02 2.59
N ALA A 66 26.50 -30.21 3.08
CA ALA A 66 26.99 -30.76 4.34
C ALA A 66 28.54 -30.85 4.40
N ASP A 67 29.19 -31.18 3.27
CA ASP A 67 30.65 -31.31 3.18
C ASP A 67 31.38 -29.97 3.02
N TRP A 68 30.66 -28.87 2.81
CA TRP A 68 31.21 -27.55 2.47
C TRP A 68 30.75 -26.50 3.49
N PRO A 69 31.29 -26.51 4.73
CA PRO A 69 30.76 -25.73 5.84
C PRO A 69 30.75 -24.22 5.58
N LEU A 70 31.75 -23.69 4.87
CA LEU A 70 31.80 -22.28 4.51
C LEU A 70 30.67 -21.89 3.53
N VAL A 71 30.45 -22.72 2.50
CA VAL A 71 29.42 -22.45 1.50
C VAL A 71 28.04 -22.57 2.13
N HIS A 72 27.84 -23.60 2.97
CA HIS A 72 26.62 -23.76 3.76
C HIS A 72 26.34 -22.50 4.59
N ALA A 73 27.32 -22.01 5.37
CA ALA A 73 27.13 -20.82 6.19
C ALA A 73 26.69 -19.59 5.37
N VAL A 74 27.27 -19.38 4.19
CA VAL A 74 26.91 -18.27 3.30
C VAL A 74 25.48 -18.42 2.78
N VAL A 75 25.11 -19.61 2.29
CA VAL A 75 23.76 -19.90 1.79
C VAL A 75 22.72 -19.74 2.89
N LEU A 76 23.00 -20.25 4.09
CA LEU A 76 22.12 -20.11 5.25
C LEU A 76 21.84 -18.65 5.59
N VAL A 77 22.86 -17.78 5.55
CA VAL A 77 22.68 -16.34 5.79
C VAL A 77 21.80 -15.71 4.71
N LEU A 78 22.01 -16.08 3.44
CA LEU A 78 21.21 -15.59 2.32
C LEU A 78 19.75 -16.03 2.42
N ASP A 79 19.50 -17.27 2.82
CA ASP A 79 18.17 -17.83 2.98
C ASP A 79 17.41 -17.16 4.12
N VAL A 80 18.06 -17.03 5.29
CA VAL A 80 17.48 -16.32 6.44
C VAL A 80 17.16 -14.88 6.06
N TYR A 81 18.08 -14.20 5.37
CA TYR A 81 17.84 -12.85 4.87
C TYR A 81 16.64 -12.80 3.90
N THR A 82 16.53 -13.76 2.99
CA THR A 82 15.41 -13.85 2.03
C THR A 82 14.07 -14.04 2.74
N VAL A 83 14.01 -14.93 3.73
CA VAL A 83 12.80 -15.13 4.55
C VAL A 83 12.42 -13.85 5.29
N LEU A 84 13.38 -13.18 5.93
CA LEU A 84 13.14 -11.91 6.62
C LEU A 84 12.68 -10.81 5.64
N PHE A 85 13.22 -10.79 4.44
CA PHE A 85 12.84 -9.85 3.39
C PHE A 85 11.40 -10.07 2.91
N VAL A 86 11.01 -11.32 2.62
CA VAL A 86 9.63 -11.68 2.23
C VAL A 86 8.64 -11.33 3.33
N LEU A 87 8.95 -11.69 4.58
CA LEU A 87 8.11 -11.31 5.73
C LEU A 87 8.05 -9.80 5.92
N GLY A 88 9.16 -9.09 5.70
CA GLY A 88 9.23 -7.64 5.79
C GLY A 88 8.37 -6.94 4.74
N LEU A 89 8.29 -7.49 3.51
CA LEU A 89 7.39 -7.00 2.46
C LEU A 89 5.92 -7.14 2.89
N HIS A 90 5.54 -8.29 3.42
CA HIS A 90 4.19 -8.51 3.95
C HIS A 90 3.90 -7.56 5.13
N ALA A 91 4.83 -7.46 6.08
CA ALA A 91 4.74 -6.58 7.24
C ALA A 91 4.59 -5.10 6.83
N ALA A 92 5.27 -4.66 5.76
CA ALA A 92 5.13 -3.31 5.23
C ALA A 92 3.71 -3.02 4.70
N ALA A 93 3.05 -4.00 4.06
CA ALA A 93 1.67 -3.86 3.65
C ALA A 93 0.71 -3.84 4.86
N VAL A 94 0.89 -4.75 5.83
CA VAL A 94 0.03 -4.87 7.02
C VAL A 94 0.13 -3.63 7.92
N THR A 95 1.34 -3.11 8.14
CA THR A 95 1.57 -1.98 9.07
C THR A 95 1.24 -0.62 8.47
N ARG A 96 0.92 -0.53 7.18
CA ARG A 96 0.65 0.73 6.48
C ARG A 96 -0.68 0.67 5.73
N PRO A 97 -1.81 0.55 6.45
CA PRO A 97 -3.12 0.52 5.81
C PRO A 97 -3.41 1.85 5.09
N HIS A 98 -4.42 1.83 4.22
CA HIS A 98 -5.00 3.06 3.69
C HIS A 98 -5.71 3.78 4.84
N THR A 99 -5.60 5.09 4.88
CA THR A 99 -6.12 5.88 6.01
C THR A 99 -6.86 7.08 5.48
N LEU A 100 -7.95 7.44 6.15
CA LEU A 100 -8.72 8.64 5.88
C LEU A 100 -8.64 9.51 7.12
N THR A 101 -8.14 10.73 6.97
CA THR A 101 -8.00 11.71 8.06
C THR A 101 -8.57 13.04 7.59
N GLY A 102 -9.66 13.48 8.21
CA GLY A 102 -10.48 14.59 7.73
C GLY A 102 -10.91 14.36 6.28
N ASN A 103 -10.57 15.32 5.41
CA ASN A 103 -10.84 15.27 3.98
C ASN A 103 -9.64 14.78 3.14
N VAL A 104 -8.69 14.06 3.73
CA VAL A 104 -7.52 13.53 3.00
C VAL A 104 -7.51 12.02 3.05
N LEU A 105 -7.67 11.40 1.88
CA LEU A 105 -7.49 9.97 1.66
C LEU A 105 -6.02 9.69 1.39
N ARG A 106 -5.36 8.98 2.30
CA ARG A 106 -3.97 8.58 2.15
C ARG A 106 -3.89 7.13 1.69
N LEU A 107 -3.51 6.97 0.42
CA LEU A 107 -3.36 5.68 -0.22
C LEU A 107 -1.91 5.20 -0.13
N ARG A 108 -1.70 3.96 0.30
CA ARG A 108 -0.36 3.41 0.51
C ARG A 108 -0.25 2.02 -0.07
N GLN A 109 0.90 1.75 -0.71
CA GLN A 109 1.30 0.41 -1.09
C GLN A 109 2.65 0.09 -0.46
N ALA A 110 2.58 -0.70 0.61
CA ALA A 110 3.74 -1.14 1.39
C ALA A 110 4.71 0.02 1.72
N ALA A 111 6.02 -0.20 1.55
CA ALA A 111 7.06 0.76 1.87
C ALA A 111 7.33 1.81 0.77
N HIS A 112 6.72 1.69 -0.42
CA HIS A 112 7.18 2.40 -1.62
C HIS A 112 6.31 3.57 -2.05
N VAL A 113 4.99 3.43 -1.94
CA VAL A 113 4.04 4.42 -2.47
C VAL A 113 3.19 4.97 -1.34
N ASP A 114 3.10 6.29 -1.27
CA ASP A 114 2.31 7.03 -0.30
C ASP A 114 1.75 8.27 -1.00
N VAL A 115 0.47 8.21 -1.35
CA VAL A 115 -0.25 9.25 -2.10
C VAL A 115 -1.28 9.87 -1.17
N ARG A 116 -1.31 11.20 -1.13
CA ARG A 116 -2.35 11.94 -0.41
C ARG A 116 -3.30 12.53 -1.43
N VAL A 117 -4.55 12.10 -1.37
CA VAL A 117 -5.62 12.54 -2.26
C VAL A 117 -6.63 13.30 -1.43
N PRO A 118 -6.76 14.63 -1.60
CA PRO A 118 -7.89 15.37 -1.05
C PRO A 118 -9.18 14.78 -1.59
N VAL A 119 -10.15 14.51 -0.71
CA VAL A 119 -11.48 14.03 -1.07
C VAL A 119 -12.15 15.00 -2.05
N ASP A 120 -11.76 16.27 -2.02
CA ASP A 120 -12.31 17.28 -2.92
C ASP A 120 -12.02 17.05 -4.39
N LEU A 121 -10.90 16.40 -4.69
CA LEU A 121 -10.48 16.07 -6.05
C LEU A 121 -11.10 14.77 -6.56
N ILE A 122 -11.85 14.04 -5.74
CA ILE A 122 -12.47 12.77 -6.15
C ILE A 122 -13.70 13.08 -7.00
N ALA A 123 -13.61 12.81 -8.30
CA ALA A 123 -14.72 12.97 -9.24
C ALA A 123 -15.66 11.77 -9.20
N SER A 124 -15.12 10.54 -9.18
CA SER A 124 -15.92 9.32 -9.15
C SER A 124 -15.18 8.21 -8.40
N VAL A 125 -15.95 7.33 -7.75
CA VAL A 125 -15.42 6.12 -7.08
C VAL A 125 -16.31 4.94 -7.45
N ARG A 126 -15.71 3.90 -8.01
CA ARG A 126 -16.42 2.69 -8.44
C ARG A 126 -15.73 1.41 -7.94
N HIS A 127 -16.55 0.40 -7.68
CA HIS A 127 -16.07 -0.94 -7.42
C HIS A 127 -15.74 -1.60 -8.76
N GLU A 128 -14.49 -1.99 -8.96
CA GLU A 128 -14.03 -2.62 -10.20
C GLU A 128 -12.90 -3.58 -9.86
N LEU A 129 -13.17 -4.89 -9.97
CA LEU A 129 -12.17 -5.92 -9.69
C LEU A 129 -11.38 -6.20 -10.97
N LEU A 130 -10.11 -5.81 -10.97
CA LEU A 130 -9.19 -5.98 -12.09
C LEU A 130 -7.99 -6.83 -11.66
N PHE A 131 -7.66 -7.81 -12.49
CA PHE A 131 -6.48 -8.68 -12.35
C PHE A 131 -5.40 -8.40 -13.39
N THR A 132 -5.77 -7.68 -14.46
CA THR A 132 -4.86 -7.26 -15.53
C THR A 132 -4.78 -5.75 -15.51
N HIS A 133 -3.55 -5.24 -15.36
CA HIS A 133 -3.28 -3.82 -15.28
C HIS A 133 -2.40 -3.44 -16.47
N GLU A 134 -3.03 -2.95 -17.55
CA GLU A 134 -2.27 -2.31 -18.62
C GLU A 134 -1.72 -0.98 -18.11
N LYS A 135 -0.41 -0.78 -18.27
CA LYS A 135 0.22 0.48 -17.87
C LYS A 135 -0.19 1.59 -18.83
N ALA A 136 -1.25 2.32 -18.47
CA ALA A 136 -1.67 3.51 -19.18
C ALA A 136 -0.99 4.78 -18.64
N GLU A 137 -0.91 5.81 -19.48
CA GLU A 137 -0.41 7.10 -19.03
C GLU A 137 -1.44 7.83 -18.15
N GLY A 138 -1.01 8.27 -16.97
CA GLY A 138 -1.89 8.97 -16.02
C GLY A 138 -2.72 8.04 -15.12
N GLU A 139 -2.52 6.73 -15.19
CA GLU A 139 -3.11 5.75 -14.28
C GLU A 139 -2.07 5.25 -13.26
N LEU A 140 -2.50 5.02 -12.02
CA LEU A 140 -1.72 4.34 -10.98
C LEU A 140 -2.48 3.13 -10.45
N ASP A 141 -1.89 1.96 -10.66
CA ASP A 141 -2.36 0.71 -10.07
C ASP A 141 -1.62 0.42 -8.77
N LEU A 142 -2.35 0.43 -7.67
CA LEU A 142 -1.92 -0.02 -6.36
C LEU A 142 -2.40 -1.46 -6.10
N ALA A 143 -1.89 -2.39 -6.90
CA ALA A 143 -2.31 -3.79 -6.88
C ALA A 143 -1.69 -4.55 -5.69
N VAL A 144 -2.51 -5.37 -5.04
CA VAL A 144 -2.07 -6.31 -4.01
C VAL A 144 -2.43 -7.71 -4.46
N GLY A 145 -1.47 -8.64 -4.49
CA GLY A 145 -1.73 -9.99 -5.03
C GLY A 145 -2.19 -9.97 -6.49
N SER A 146 -1.69 -9.02 -7.29
CA SER A 146 -2.08 -8.80 -8.69
C SER A 146 -3.55 -8.40 -8.91
N GLN A 147 -4.21 -7.86 -7.89
CA GLN A 147 -5.59 -7.39 -8.01
C GLN A 147 -5.78 -5.96 -7.46
N THR A 148 -6.73 -5.24 -8.06
CA THR A 148 -7.29 -3.98 -7.54
C THR A 148 -8.80 -4.11 -7.49
N SER A 149 -9.46 -3.56 -6.46
CA SER A 149 -10.91 -3.71 -6.26
C SER A 149 -11.70 -2.40 -6.38
N VAL A 150 -11.02 -1.26 -6.33
CA VAL A 150 -11.65 0.07 -6.37
C VAL A 150 -10.92 0.96 -7.38
N THR A 151 -11.67 1.61 -8.26
CA THR A 151 -11.16 2.65 -9.17
C THR A 151 -11.64 4.01 -8.70
N ILE A 152 -10.70 4.94 -8.52
CA ILE A 152 -10.92 6.33 -8.11
C ILE A 152 -10.49 7.23 -9.26
N GLU A 153 -11.41 8.03 -9.78
CA GLU A 153 -11.13 9.04 -10.80
C GLU A 153 -11.07 10.42 -10.15
N LEU A 154 -10.02 11.17 -10.48
CA LEU A 154 -9.77 12.50 -9.96
C LEU A 154 -10.16 13.58 -10.98
N SER A 155 -10.73 14.67 -10.48
CA SER A 155 -11.04 15.86 -11.29
C SER A 155 -9.76 16.57 -11.75
N GLU A 156 -8.73 16.58 -10.90
CA GLU A 156 -7.42 17.17 -11.17
C GLU A 156 -6.31 16.13 -10.97
N PRO A 157 -5.22 16.18 -11.75
CA PRO A 157 -4.10 15.28 -11.56
C PRO A 157 -3.43 15.48 -10.19
N VAL A 158 -3.06 14.40 -9.53
CA VAL A 158 -2.25 14.41 -8.30
C VAL A 158 -0.87 13.81 -8.58
N ASP A 159 0.17 14.47 -8.09
CA ASP A 159 1.55 13.99 -8.23
C ASP A 159 1.81 12.79 -7.32
N VAL A 160 2.16 11.67 -7.94
CA VAL A 160 2.51 10.43 -7.25
C VAL A 160 4.02 10.32 -7.15
N PRO A 161 4.58 10.09 -5.94
CA PRO A 161 5.99 9.85 -5.78
C PRO A 161 6.37 8.51 -6.41
N ARG A 162 7.43 8.50 -7.23
CA ARG A 162 7.98 7.29 -7.84
C ARG A 162 9.26 6.88 -7.10
N LEU A 163 9.46 5.57 -6.90
CA LEU A 163 10.68 5.05 -6.26
C LEU A 163 11.94 5.49 -7.05
N LEU A 164 11.83 5.49 -8.38
CA LEU A 164 12.84 5.91 -9.35
C LEU A 164 12.23 6.96 -10.29
N GLY A 165 12.90 8.11 -10.43
CA GLY A 165 12.48 9.19 -11.33
C GLY A 165 11.74 10.35 -10.66
N ALA A 166 11.21 11.25 -11.49
CA ALA A 166 10.38 12.37 -11.07
C ALA A 166 8.97 11.91 -10.66
N PRO A 167 8.27 12.65 -9.80
CA PRO A 167 6.84 12.45 -9.56
C PRO A 167 6.06 12.46 -10.88
N ARG A 168 4.99 11.68 -10.95
CA ARG A 168 4.13 11.59 -12.14
C ARG A 168 2.72 12.05 -11.78
N PRO A 169 2.09 12.93 -12.58
CA PRO A 169 0.69 13.29 -12.39
C PRO A 169 -0.20 12.10 -12.77
N VAL A 170 -1.16 11.76 -11.91
CA VAL A 170 -2.15 10.71 -12.18
C VAL A 170 -3.56 11.22 -11.96
N ARG A 171 -4.50 10.75 -12.80
CA ARG A 171 -5.93 11.06 -12.70
C ARG A 171 -6.76 9.85 -12.31
N VAL A 172 -6.26 8.65 -12.57
CA VAL A 172 -6.95 7.40 -12.21
C VAL A 172 -6.09 6.64 -11.22
N LEU A 173 -6.68 6.29 -10.08
CA LEU A 173 -6.06 5.51 -9.02
C LEU A 173 -6.88 4.22 -8.84
N ARG A 174 -6.30 3.09 -9.21
CA ARG A 174 -6.87 1.76 -8.96
C ARG A 174 -6.22 1.21 -7.71
N VAL A 175 -6.99 0.88 -6.70
CA VAL A 175 -6.49 0.44 -5.39
C VAL A 175 -7.15 -0.84 -4.94
N HIS A 176 -6.43 -1.61 -4.15
CA HIS A 176 -6.98 -2.75 -3.44
C HIS A 176 -7.27 -2.39 -1.97
N ALA A 177 -8.43 -2.79 -1.48
CA ALA A 177 -8.79 -2.78 -0.08
C ALA A 177 -9.45 -4.11 0.28
N ASP A 178 -9.17 -4.61 1.49
CA ASP A 178 -9.72 -5.87 2.00
C ASP A 178 -11.26 -5.79 2.14
N ASP A 179 -11.80 -4.59 2.43
CA ASP A 179 -13.22 -4.27 2.35
C ASP A 179 -13.44 -3.08 1.40
N PRO A 180 -13.62 -3.34 0.08
CA PRO A 180 -13.77 -2.26 -0.89
C PRO A 180 -15.13 -1.57 -0.75
N ARG A 181 -16.16 -2.25 -0.20
CA ARG A 181 -17.49 -1.68 0.01
C ARG A 181 -17.47 -0.65 1.14
N ALA A 182 -16.82 -0.96 2.26
CA ALA A 182 -16.66 -0.01 3.35
C ALA A 182 -15.92 1.27 2.90
N LEU A 183 -14.87 1.11 2.06
CA LEU A 183 -14.16 2.25 1.48
C LEU A 183 -15.06 3.10 0.59
N LEU A 184 -15.79 2.46 -0.34
CA LEU A 184 -16.72 3.13 -1.24
C LEU A 184 -17.82 3.88 -0.49
N ASP A 185 -18.45 3.23 0.49
CA ASP A 185 -19.54 3.81 1.27
C ASP A 185 -19.06 5.01 2.08
N ARG A 186 -17.85 4.93 2.66
CA ARG A 186 -17.27 6.06 3.40
C ARG A 186 -16.97 7.24 2.49
N LEU A 187 -16.36 7.01 1.33
CA LEU A 187 -16.06 8.07 0.36
C LEU A 187 -17.34 8.70 -0.19
N ARG A 188 -18.33 7.89 -0.57
CA ARG A 188 -19.62 8.38 -1.07
C ARG A 188 -20.37 9.24 -0.05
N ARG A 189 -20.32 8.89 1.23
CA ARG A 189 -20.93 9.72 2.30
C ARG A 189 -20.28 11.09 2.35
N LEU A 190 -18.94 11.16 2.37
CA LEU A 190 -18.21 12.44 2.41
C LEU A 190 -18.46 13.29 1.17
N THR A 191 -18.45 12.68 -0.03
CA THR A 191 -18.76 13.41 -1.26
C THR A 191 -20.20 13.93 -1.26
N ARG A 192 -21.16 13.15 -0.73
CA ARG A 192 -22.58 13.56 -0.65
C ARG A 192 -22.83 14.65 0.38
N GLU A 193 -22.24 14.55 1.57
CA GLU A 193 -22.31 15.58 2.61
C GLU A 193 -21.82 16.93 2.09
N ARG A 194 -20.84 16.92 1.17
CA ARG A 194 -20.37 18.12 0.46
C ARG A 194 -21.34 18.62 -0.61
N THR A 195 -21.91 17.72 -1.42
CA THR A 195 -22.82 18.11 -2.51
C THR A 195 -24.22 18.48 -2.02
N ALA A 196 -24.52 18.28 -0.73
CA ALA A 196 -25.76 18.76 -0.12
C ALA A 196 -25.88 20.29 -0.30
N PRO A 197 -27.02 20.82 -0.79
CA PRO A 197 -27.22 22.25 -0.90
C PRO A 197 -27.04 22.92 0.49
N SER A 198 -26.38 24.08 0.53
CA SER A 198 -26.37 24.89 1.75
C SER A 198 -27.81 25.14 2.20
N PRO A 199 -28.13 25.03 3.50
CA PRO A 199 -29.47 25.35 3.99
C PRO A 199 -29.84 26.77 3.55
N PRO A 200 -31.07 27.00 3.05
CA PRO A 200 -31.49 28.32 2.60
C PRO A 200 -31.26 29.33 3.71
N GLN A 201 -30.53 30.40 3.42
CA GLN A 201 -30.36 31.52 4.35
C GLN A 201 -31.77 32.00 4.71
N GLY A 202 -32.09 31.94 6.01
CA GLY A 202 -33.39 32.37 6.50
C GLY A 202 -33.66 33.83 6.11
N PRO A 203 -34.94 34.22 5.96
CA PRO A 203 -35.31 35.57 5.55
C PRO A 203 -34.64 36.61 6.47
N PRO A 204 -34.17 37.74 5.92
CA PRO A 204 -33.52 38.77 6.72
C PRO A 204 -34.46 39.26 7.83
N PRO A 205 -33.94 39.55 9.04
CA PRO A 205 -34.75 40.06 10.13
C PRO A 205 -35.36 41.40 9.72
N SER A 206 -36.69 41.46 9.76
CA SER A 206 -37.45 42.69 9.57
C SER A 206 -37.44 43.49 10.86
N VAL A 207 -36.62 44.54 10.92
CA VAL A 207 -36.75 45.67 11.85
C VAL A 207 -36.42 46.96 11.09
#